data_AF-A0A3D4TN71-F1
#
_entry.id   AF-A0A3D4TN71-F1
#
_cell.length_a   1.000
_cell.length_b   1.000
_cell.length_c   1.000
_cell.angle_alpha   90.00
_cell.angle_beta   90.00
_cell.angle_gamma   90.00
#
_symmetry.space_group_name_H-M   'P 1'
#
loop_
_entity.id
_entity.type
_entity.pdbx_description
1 polymer ?
#
loop_
_entity_poly.entity_id
_entity_poly.type
_entity_poly.pdbx_seq_one_letter_code
_entity_poly.pdbx_strand_id
1 'polypeptide(L)'
;MVMLYLVVRTLLPLLAFVLAWWLLSRLINARVARMPRVPLNLPEHSSSPRKKDRRIYARKLRRRPGLRTATRAATAPRSWHFAAAVLSLMVLIATVLVIPDGARFQVMVGNLIGYPGALVEVRIPVAAQSVVLQAWQPALAQLGRRTAMRYPIGRTGGEHEAYAVVPVQVRQQGDRLQVAIALPVDSEMLRADLARLAGLPVEAINVQQRDVAPWRESGWQPLPGL
;
A
#
# COMPACT_ATOMS: atom_id res chain seq x y z
N MET A 1 -3.37 17.02 -2.03
CA MET A 1 -3.42 15.67 -2.64
C MET A 1 -2.10 15.27 -3.29
N VAL A 2 -1.52 16.10 -4.19
CA VAL A 2 -0.20 15.80 -4.82
C VAL A 2 0.91 15.55 -3.83
N MET A 3 1.12 16.44 -2.86
CA MET A 3 2.14 16.25 -1.84
C MET A 3 1.94 14.96 -1.03
N LEU A 4 0.70 14.66 -0.61
CA LEU A 4 0.39 13.42 0.12
C LEU A 4 0.74 12.17 -0.70
N TYR A 5 0.36 12.15 -1.99
CA TYR A 5 0.69 11.05 -2.89
C TYR A 5 2.21 10.89 -3.05
N LEU A 6 2.95 11.97 -3.26
CA LEU A 6 4.42 11.92 -3.39
C LEU A 6 5.08 11.42 -2.10
N VAL A 7 4.63 11.89 -0.95
CA VAL A 7 5.09 11.44 0.37
C VAL A 7 4.81 9.95 0.56
N VAL A 8 3.59 9.47 0.33
CA VAL A 8 3.26 8.04 0.45
C VAL A 8 4.06 7.21 -0.55
N ARG A 9 4.15 7.66 -1.81
CA ARG A 9 4.86 6.96 -2.89
C ARG A 9 6.36 6.80 -2.61
N THR A 10 6.95 7.70 -1.83
CA THR A 10 8.39 7.70 -1.52
C THR A 10 8.69 7.07 -0.16
N LEU A 11 7.96 7.48 0.88
CA LEU A 11 8.20 7.02 2.24
C LEU A 11 7.74 5.59 2.46
N LEU A 12 6.59 5.17 1.90
CA LEU A 12 6.05 3.83 2.17
C LEU A 12 6.99 2.71 1.67
N PRO A 13 7.54 2.75 0.44
CA PRO A 13 8.54 1.78 -0.01
C PRO A 13 9.82 1.83 0.83
N LEU A 14 10.26 3.03 1.23
CA LEU A 14 11.47 3.20 2.02
C LEU A 14 11.30 2.62 3.44
N LEU A 15 10.16 2.86 4.08
CA LEU A 15 9.80 2.28 5.36
C LEU A 15 9.68 0.75 5.28
N ALA A 16 9.04 0.22 4.23
CA ALA A 16 8.94 -1.22 4.01
C ALA A 16 10.32 -1.87 3.84
N PHE A 17 11.22 -1.21 3.09
CA PHE A 17 12.60 -1.64 2.93
C PHE A 17 13.36 -1.64 4.27
N VAL A 18 13.28 -0.55 5.04
CA VAL A 18 13.95 -0.44 6.34
C VAL A 18 13.43 -1.49 7.32
N LEU A 19 12.11 -1.71 7.36
CA LEU A 19 11.48 -2.73 8.20
C LEU A 19 11.95 -4.14 7.81
N ALA A 20 11.94 -4.46 6.51
CA ALA A 20 12.40 -5.75 6.01
C ALA A 20 13.89 -5.98 6.33
N TRP A 21 14.73 -4.97 6.10
CA TRP A 21 16.15 -5.02 6.42
C TRP A 21 16.39 -5.23 7.91
N TRP A 22 15.66 -4.52 8.76
CA TRP A 22 15.76 -4.65 10.21
C TRP A 22 15.35 -6.04 10.70
N LEU A 23 14.25 -6.59 10.18
CA LEU A 23 13.81 -7.96 10.49
C LEU A 23 14.85 -9.00 10.04
N LEU A 24 15.36 -8.89 8.81
CA LEU A 24 16.37 -9.80 8.27
C LEU A 24 17.69 -9.72 9.04
N SER A 25 18.11 -8.51 9.43
CA SER A 25 19.29 -8.30 10.29
C SER A 25 19.14 -8.98 11.65
N ARG A 26 17.97 -8.84 12.29
CA ARG A 26 17.68 -9.54 13.55
C ARG A 26 17.69 -11.06 13.38
N LEU A 27 17.13 -11.57 12.29
CA LEU A 27 17.16 -13.01 11.99
C LEU A 27 18.59 -13.52 11.78
N ILE A 28 19.42 -12.79 11.03
CA ILE A 28 20.83 -13.12 10.84
C ILE A 28 21.55 -13.14 12.19
N ASN A 29 21.40 -12.11 13.01
CA ASN A 29 22.06 -12.02 14.32
C ASN A 29 21.60 -13.14 15.26
N ALA A 30 20.31 -13.45 15.28
CA ALA A 30 19.76 -14.56 16.07
C ALA A 30 20.30 -15.93 15.60
N ARG A 31 20.49 -16.11 14.29
CA ARG A 31 21.07 -17.33 13.71
C ARG A 31 22.57 -17.43 13.99
N VAL A 32 23.31 -16.34 13.87
CA VAL A 32 24.75 -16.25 14.18
C VAL A 32 25.01 -16.54 15.65
N ALA A 33 24.18 -16.02 16.56
CA ALA A 33 24.30 -16.30 17.99
C ALA A 33 24.16 -17.78 18.35
N ARG A 34 23.49 -18.57 17.50
CA ARG A 34 23.33 -20.02 17.67
C ARG A 34 24.44 -20.83 17.00
N MET A 35 25.36 -20.21 16.27
CA MET A 35 26.45 -20.93 15.61
C MET A 35 27.53 -21.34 16.61
N PRO A 36 28.19 -22.50 16.37
CA PRO A 36 29.35 -22.90 17.16
C PRO A 36 30.48 -21.88 16.99
N ARG A 37 31.18 -21.58 18.08
CA ARG A 37 32.33 -20.67 18.05
C ARG A 37 33.48 -21.30 17.25
N VAL A 38 34.18 -20.50 16.47
CA VAL A 38 35.25 -20.96 15.56
C VAL A 38 36.61 -20.86 16.26
N PRO A 39 37.47 -21.89 16.24
CA PRO A 39 38.79 -21.82 16.87
C PRO A 39 39.68 -20.77 16.19
N LEU A 40 40.51 -20.06 16.97
CA LEU A 40 41.40 -19.03 16.44
C LEU A 40 42.59 -19.57 15.61
N ASN A 41 42.80 -20.89 15.55
CA ASN A 41 43.85 -21.60 14.78
C ASN A 41 45.14 -20.80 14.64
N LEU A 42 45.76 -20.48 15.77
CA LEU A 42 47.05 -19.79 15.80
C LEU A 42 48.16 -20.79 15.41
N PRO A 43 48.98 -20.48 14.38
CA PRO A 43 50.05 -21.38 13.94
C PRO A 43 51.12 -21.52 15.03
N GLU A 44 51.82 -22.67 15.07
CA GLU A 44 52.88 -22.88 16.07
C GLU A 44 54.02 -21.86 15.95
N HIS A 45 54.30 -21.45 14.72
CA HIS A 45 55.34 -20.50 14.38
C HIS A 45 54.75 -19.32 13.60
N SER A 46 55.24 -18.12 13.88
CA SER A 46 54.85 -16.94 13.10
C SER A 46 55.46 -17.02 11.70
N SER A 47 54.63 -16.85 10.68
CA SER A 47 55.04 -16.73 9.28
C SER A 47 55.63 -15.36 8.92
N SER A 48 55.81 -14.46 9.90
CA SER A 48 56.39 -13.13 9.62
C SER A 48 57.85 -13.25 9.15
N PRO A 49 58.24 -12.54 8.07
CA PRO A 49 59.61 -12.53 7.59
C PRO A 49 60.57 -11.84 8.57
N ARG A 50 60.07 -10.94 9.44
CA ARG A 50 60.88 -10.19 10.41
C ARG A 50 61.14 -10.99 11.70
N LYS A 51 62.41 -11.13 12.09
CA LYS A 51 62.85 -11.83 13.31
C LYS A 51 62.27 -11.22 14.61
N LYS A 52 62.08 -9.90 14.65
CA LYS A 52 61.48 -9.18 15.79
C LYS A 52 60.04 -9.64 16.03
N ASP A 53 59.24 -9.75 14.97
CA ASP A 53 57.83 -10.13 15.07
C ASP A 53 57.68 -11.58 15.53
N ARG A 54 58.53 -12.49 15.03
CA ARG A 54 58.58 -13.88 15.51
C ARG A 54 58.88 -13.98 17.01
N ARG A 55 59.82 -13.17 17.52
CA ARG A 55 60.13 -13.10 18.97
C ARG A 55 58.97 -12.56 19.79
N ILE A 56 58.29 -11.50 19.31
CA ILE A 56 57.13 -10.91 19.99
C ILE A 56 55.98 -11.91 20.02
N TYR A 57 55.73 -12.61 18.91
CA TYR A 57 54.72 -13.66 18.80
C TYR A 57 54.96 -14.79 19.80
N ALA A 58 56.17 -15.36 19.83
CA ALA A 58 56.53 -16.41 20.76
C ALA A 58 56.42 -15.97 22.24
N ARG A 59 56.83 -14.73 22.56
CA ARG A 59 56.66 -14.17 23.91
C ARG A 59 55.18 -14.01 24.29
N LYS A 60 54.33 -13.53 23.38
CA LYS A 60 52.89 -13.39 23.62
C LYS A 60 52.22 -14.75 23.84
N LEU A 61 52.57 -15.75 23.03
CA LEU A 61 52.01 -17.09 23.15
C LEU A 61 52.43 -17.79 24.45
N ARG A 62 53.69 -17.63 24.87
CA ARG A 62 54.18 -18.13 26.17
C ARG A 62 53.44 -17.50 27.36
N ARG A 63 53.12 -16.21 27.28
CA ARG A 63 52.39 -15.51 28.35
C ARG A 63 50.90 -15.86 28.43
N ARG A 64 50.31 -16.34 27.32
CA ARG A 64 48.89 -16.69 27.24
C ARG A 64 48.70 -17.97 26.41
N PRO A 65 49.00 -19.15 26.98
CA PRO A 65 48.91 -20.42 26.26
C PRO A 65 47.48 -20.75 25.81
N GLY A 66 46.47 -20.32 26.57
CA GLY A 66 45.05 -20.50 26.25
C GLY A 66 44.56 -19.72 25.01
N LEU A 67 45.38 -18.84 24.42
CA LEU A 67 45.05 -18.24 23.12
C LEU A 67 44.98 -19.29 22.00
N ARG A 68 45.66 -20.43 22.15
CA ARG A 68 45.64 -21.54 21.18
C ARG A 68 44.28 -22.23 21.08
N THR A 69 43.59 -22.34 22.22
CA THR A 69 42.26 -22.96 22.32
C THR A 69 41.14 -21.91 22.36
N ALA A 70 41.49 -20.62 22.27
CA ALA A 70 40.52 -19.55 22.28
C ALA A 70 39.64 -19.64 21.02
N THR A 71 38.34 -19.43 21.23
CA THR A 71 37.34 -19.43 20.15
C THR A 71 36.86 -18.02 19.86
N ARG A 72 36.67 -17.69 18.59
CA ARG A 72 36.07 -16.44 18.12
C ARG A 72 34.57 -16.67 17.88
N ALA A 73 33.76 -15.63 18.11
CA ALA A 73 32.37 -15.63 17.66
C ALA A 73 32.31 -15.92 16.15
N ALA A 74 31.40 -16.80 15.75
CA ALA A 74 31.18 -17.08 14.33
C ALA A 74 30.71 -15.79 13.63
N THR A 75 31.26 -15.52 12.44
CA THR A 75 30.78 -14.43 11.59
C THR A 75 29.73 -14.98 10.65
N ALA A 76 28.68 -14.22 10.37
CA ALA A 76 27.69 -14.60 9.37
C ALA A 76 28.36 -14.87 8.00
N PRO A 77 27.93 -15.92 7.27
CA PRO A 77 28.32 -16.09 5.88
C PRO A 77 27.97 -14.86 5.04
N ARG A 78 28.86 -14.45 4.12
CA ARG A 78 28.58 -13.34 3.19
C ARG A 78 27.31 -13.57 2.38
N SER A 79 27.02 -14.83 2.03
CA SER A 79 25.81 -15.22 1.30
C SER A 79 24.51 -14.84 2.02
N TRP A 80 24.50 -14.79 3.36
CA TRP A 80 23.32 -14.38 4.12
C TRP A 80 23.04 -12.89 3.98
N HIS A 81 24.09 -12.07 3.98
CA HIS A 81 23.96 -10.64 3.73
C HIS A 81 23.52 -10.36 2.28
N PHE A 82 24.04 -11.12 1.30
CA PHE A 82 23.57 -11.04 -0.08
C PHE A 82 22.10 -11.42 -0.21
N ALA A 83 21.67 -12.54 0.37
CA ALA A 83 20.27 -12.96 0.35
C ALA A 83 19.35 -11.92 1.01
N ALA A 84 19.76 -11.35 2.14
CA ALA A 84 18.99 -10.30 2.81
C ALA A 84 18.88 -9.02 1.96
N ALA A 85 19.94 -8.62 1.27
CA ALA A 85 19.93 -7.49 0.35
C ALA A 85 18.98 -7.72 -0.82
N VAL A 86 19.03 -8.90 -1.45
CA VAL A 86 18.13 -9.27 -2.55
C VAL A 86 16.67 -9.28 -2.07
N LEU A 87 16.38 -9.90 -0.92
CA LEU A 87 15.02 -9.92 -0.37
C LEU A 87 14.49 -8.52 -0.05
N SER A 88 15.33 -7.66 0.56
CA SER A 88 14.93 -6.29 0.87
C SER A 88 14.65 -5.48 -0.39
N LEU A 89 15.47 -5.67 -1.44
CA LEU A 89 15.25 -5.04 -2.74
C LEU A 89 13.95 -5.54 -3.41
N MET A 90 13.66 -6.84 -3.32
CA MET A 90 12.40 -7.40 -3.82
C MET A 90 11.18 -6.80 -3.09
N VAL A 91 11.26 -6.61 -1.77
CA VAL A 91 10.20 -5.92 -1.00
C VAL A 91 10.03 -4.48 -1.48
N LEU A 92 11.14 -3.76 -1.69
CA LEU A 92 11.10 -2.39 -2.20
C LEU A 92 10.40 -2.33 -3.58
N ILE A 93 10.81 -3.18 -4.52
CA ILE A 93 10.23 -3.24 -5.86
C ILE A 93 8.75 -3.60 -5.80
N ALA A 94 8.39 -4.66 -5.07
CA ALA A 94 7.01 -5.09 -4.91
C ALA A 94 6.13 -3.97 -4.33
N THR A 95 6.63 -3.24 -3.33
CA THR A 95 5.91 -2.13 -2.72
C THR A 95 5.68 -0.99 -3.70
N VAL A 96 6.67 -0.65 -4.53
CA VAL A 96 6.52 0.35 -5.60
C VAL A 96 5.48 -0.07 -6.64
N LEU A 97 5.44 -1.36 -6.99
CA LEU A 97 4.50 -1.88 -8.00
C LEU A 97 3.04 -1.92 -7.51
N VAL A 98 2.81 -2.07 -6.21
CA VAL A 98 1.45 -2.13 -5.62
C VAL A 98 0.87 -0.73 -5.41
N ILE A 99 1.69 0.32 -5.33
CA ILE A 99 1.20 1.68 -5.14
C ILE A 99 0.33 2.10 -6.35
N PRO A 100 -0.93 2.49 -6.13
CA PRO A 100 -1.80 2.95 -7.21
C PRO A 100 -1.23 4.22 -7.85
N ASP A 101 -1.59 4.47 -9.11
CA ASP A 101 -1.30 5.75 -9.75
C ASP A 101 -1.94 6.92 -8.96
N GLY A 102 -1.49 8.15 -9.24
CA GLY A 102 -1.93 9.32 -8.47
C GLY A 102 -3.45 9.52 -8.47
N ALA A 103 -4.11 9.32 -9.62
CA ALA A 103 -5.55 9.52 -9.72
C ALA A 103 -6.32 8.44 -8.95
N ARG A 104 -5.91 7.17 -9.04
CA ARG A 104 -6.47 6.06 -8.25
C ARG A 104 -6.19 6.24 -6.76
N PHE A 105 -5.02 6.77 -6.38
CA PHE A 105 -4.74 7.14 -4.99
C PHE A 105 -5.71 8.21 -4.49
N GLN A 106 -6.00 9.23 -5.30
CA GLN A 106 -6.98 10.26 -4.96
C GLN A 106 -8.39 9.68 -4.78
N VAL A 107 -8.83 8.77 -5.67
CA VAL A 107 -10.11 8.06 -5.52
C VAL A 107 -10.12 7.22 -4.23
N MET A 108 -9.05 6.49 -3.95
CA MET A 108 -8.91 5.67 -2.75
C MET A 108 -9.00 6.51 -1.47
N VAL A 109 -8.29 7.64 -1.41
CA VAL A 109 -8.33 8.56 -0.27
C VAL A 109 -9.72 9.20 -0.13
N GLY A 110 -10.35 9.59 -1.23
CA GLY A 110 -11.73 10.09 -1.24
C GLY A 110 -12.72 9.07 -0.69
N ASN A 111 -12.59 7.80 -1.10
CA ASN A 111 -13.45 6.72 -0.60
C ASN A 111 -13.24 6.44 0.90
N LEU A 112 -12.06 6.76 1.43
CA LEU A 112 -11.68 6.56 2.85
C LEU A 112 -12.13 7.70 3.76
N ILE A 113 -11.87 8.95 3.36
CA ILE A 113 -12.14 10.15 4.15
C ILE A 113 -13.59 10.62 3.96
N GLY A 114 -14.13 10.40 2.77
CA GLY A 114 -15.41 10.91 2.33
C GLY A 114 -15.26 11.92 1.20
N TYR A 115 -16.28 12.03 0.38
CA TYR A 115 -16.42 13.06 -0.64
C TYR A 115 -17.83 13.65 -0.61
N PRO A 116 -17.99 14.96 -0.92
CA PRO A 116 -19.30 15.55 -1.09
C PRO A 116 -19.97 14.94 -2.32
N GLY A 117 -21.21 14.50 -2.16
CA GLY A 117 -21.96 13.88 -3.23
C GLY A 117 -23.47 14.05 -3.06
N ALA A 118 -24.18 13.78 -4.14
CA ALA A 118 -25.62 13.60 -4.10
C ALA A 118 -25.92 12.15 -3.70
N LEU A 119 -26.66 11.98 -2.62
CA LEU A 119 -27.19 10.72 -2.15
C LEU A 119 -28.65 10.62 -2.59
N VAL A 120 -28.93 9.71 -3.50
CA VAL A 120 -30.29 9.33 -3.90
C VAL A 120 -30.73 8.18 -3.01
N GLU A 121 -31.86 8.31 -2.33
CA GLU A 121 -32.48 7.25 -1.53
C GLU A 121 -33.89 6.99 -2.04
N VAL A 122 -34.21 5.71 -2.28
CA VAL A 122 -35.55 5.25 -2.63
C VAL A 122 -35.93 4.06 -1.77
N ARG A 123 -37.20 4.03 -1.33
CA ARG A 123 -37.77 2.93 -0.56
C ARG A 123 -38.56 2.01 -1.47
N ILE A 124 -38.04 0.81 -1.71
CA ILE A 124 -38.66 -0.20 -2.59
C ILE A 124 -38.39 -1.61 -2.04
N PRO A 125 -39.33 -2.55 -2.24
CA PRO A 125 -39.15 -3.94 -1.83
C PRO A 125 -37.86 -4.53 -2.38
N VAL A 126 -37.15 -5.33 -1.58
CA VAL A 126 -35.88 -5.98 -1.96
C VAL A 126 -35.95 -6.65 -3.34
N ALA A 127 -37.07 -7.33 -3.65
CA ALA A 127 -37.25 -8.02 -4.92
C ALA A 127 -37.24 -7.09 -6.16
N ALA A 128 -37.62 -5.83 -6.00
CA ALA A 128 -37.67 -4.84 -7.07
C ALA A 128 -36.36 -4.03 -7.21
N GLN A 129 -35.44 -4.11 -6.24
CA GLN A 129 -34.23 -3.28 -6.22
C GLN A 129 -33.31 -3.52 -7.40
N SER A 130 -33.13 -4.77 -7.80
CA SER A 130 -32.29 -5.12 -8.96
C SER A 130 -32.87 -4.56 -10.26
N VAL A 131 -34.19 -4.65 -10.43
CA VAL A 131 -34.91 -4.14 -11.62
C VAL A 131 -34.80 -2.61 -11.69
N VAL A 132 -35.03 -1.92 -10.58
CA VAL A 132 -34.89 -0.46 -10.51
C VAL A 132 -33.45 -0.03 -10.76
N LEU A 133 -32.47 -0.73 -10.17
CA LEU A 133 -31.06 -0.43 -10.38
C LEU A 133 -30.65 -0.60 -11.85
N GLN A 134 -31.15 -1.66 -12.51
CA GLN A 134 -30.91 -1.91 -13.93
C GLN A 134 -31.53 -0.81 -14.82
N ALA A 135 -32.73 -0.33 -14.48
CA ALA A 135 -33.36 0.79 -15.17
C ALA A 135 -32.61 2.11 -14.98
N TRP A 136 -32.00 2.33 -13.81
CA TRP A 136 -31.20 3.52 -13.50
C TRP A 136 -29.78 3.48 -14.08
N GLN A 137 -29.24 2.29 -14.33
CA GLN A 137 -27.88 2.08 -14.82
C GLN A 137 -27.45 2.99 -15.98
N PRO A 138 -28.22 3.20 -17.07
CA PRO A 138 -27.80 4.07 -18.18
C PRO A 138 -27.61 5.54 -17.78
N ALA A 139 -28.41 6.05 -16.84
CA ALA A 139 -28.25 7.40 -16.31
C ALA A 139 -27.08 7.46 -15.32
N LEU A 140 -27.00 6.50 -14.39
CA LEU A 140 -25.96 6.47 -13.36
C LEU A 140 -24.56 6.23 -13.93
N ALA A 141 -24.42 5.43 -14.99
CA ALA A 141 -23.14 5.11 -15.61
C ALA A 141 -22.38 6.35 -16.12
N GLN A 142 -23.12 7.40 -16.51
CA GLN A 142 -22.56 8.65 -17.02
C GLN A 142 -22.16 9.62 -15.89
N LEU A 143 -22.63 9.36 -14.66
CA LEU A 143 -22.42 10.23 -13.50
C LEU A 143 -21.15 9.86 -12.69
N GLY A 144 -20.26 9.05 -13.27
CA GLY A 144 -18.93 8.81 -12.71
C GLY A 144 -18.07 10.09 -12.76
N ARG A 145 -17.54 10.52 -11.61
CA ARG A 145 -16.69 11.71 -11.58
C ARG A 145 -15.30 11.38 -12.10
N ARG A 146 -14.94 11.95 -13.25
CA ARG A 146 -13.55 11.90 -13.74
C ARG A 146 -12.66 12.75 -12.85
N THR A 147 -11.53 12.19 -12.45
CA THR A 147 -10.49 12.85 -11.66
C THR A 147 -9.17 12.71 -12.39
N ALA A 148 -8.41 13.79 -12.43
CA ALA A 148 -7.08 13.82 -13.01
C ALA A 148 -6.10 14.32 -11.97
N MET A 149 -4.90 13.78 -11.99
CA MET A 149 -3.83 14.18 -11.08
C MET A 149 -2.54 14.35 -11.85
N ARG A 150 -2.01 15.57 -11.81
CA ARG A 150 -0.72 15.93 -12.38
C ARG A 150 0.36 15.86 -11.32
N TYR A 151 1.48 15.21 -11.63
CA TYR A 151 2.64 15.15 -10.74
C TYR A 151 3.95 15.02 -11.52
N PRO A 152 5.05 15.56 -10.97
CA PRO A 152 6.35 15.52 -11.64
C PRO A 152 6.93 14.10 -11.68
N ILE A 153 7.59 13.76 -12.78
CA ILE A 153 8.41 12.56 -12.92
C ILE A 153 9.85 12.94 -12.60
N GLY A 154 10.33 12.54 -11.42
CA GLY A 154 11.65 12.91 -10.93
C GLY A 154 12.83 12.49 -11.83
N ARG A 155 12.65 11.53 -12.75
CA ARG A 155 13.74 11.04 -13.62
C ARG A 155 13.89 11.81 -14.93
N THR A 156 12.84 12.46 -15.42
CA THR A 156 12.82 13.14 -16.73
C THR A 156 12.50 14.62 -16.65
N GLY A 157 12.12 15.14 -15.48
CA GLY A 157 11.70 16.54 -15.31
C GLY A 157 10.36 16.88 -16.00
N GLY A 158 9.69 15.90 -16.58
CA GLY A 158 8.37 16.04 -17.19
C GLY A 158 7.24 15.87 -16.18
N GLU A 159 6.05 16.37 -16.53
CA GLU A 159 4.82 16.15 -15.79
C GLU A 159 4.12 14.88 -16.28
N HIS A 160 3.60 14.08 -15.36
CA HIS A 160 2.71 12.96 -15.67
C HIS A 160 1.28 13.33 -15.28
N GLU A 161 0.34 13.08 -16.17
CA GLU A 161 -1.09 13.24 -15.91
C GLU A 161 -1.74 11.85 -15.84
N ALA A 162 -2.20 11.48 -14.65
CA ALA A 162 -2.96 10.26 -14.41
C ALA A 162 -4.46 10.56 -14.39
N TYR A 163 -5.27 9.60 -14.82
CA TYR A 163 -6.73 9.71 -14.85
C TYR A 163 -7.39 8.54 -14.13
N ALA A 164 -8.43 8.82 -13.36
CA ALA A 164 -9.26 7.82 -12.69
C ALA A 164 -10.70 8.30 -12.59
N VAL A 165 -11.63 7.37 -12.43
CA VAL A 165 -13.05 7.66 -12.24
C VAL A 165 -13.44 7.31 -10.82
N VAL A 166 -14.12 8.21 -10.12
CA VAL A 166 -14.87 7.87 -8.90
C VAL A 166 -16.18 7.25 -9.37
N PRO A 167 -16.38 5.93 -9.20
CA PRO A 167 -17.59 5.27 -9.65
C PRO A 167 -18.77 5.72 -8.79
N VAL A 168 -19.96 5.67 -9.37
CA VAL A 168 -21.20 5.77 -8.59
C VAL A 168 -21.25 4.59 -7.64
N GLN A 169 -21.53 4.86 -6.37
CA GLN A 169 -21.62 3.84 -5.32
C GLN A 169 -23.09 3.51 -5.07
N VAL A 170 -23.39 2.24 -4.87
CA VAL A 170 -24.73 1.72 -4.63
C VAL A 170 -24.72 0.96 -3.32
N ARG A 171 -25.77 1.14 -2.53
CA ARG A 171 -25.98 0.45 -1.27
C ARG A 171 -27.41 -0.03 -1.17
N GLN A 172 -27.57 -1.32 -0.94
CA GLN A 172 -28.86 -1.97 -0.72
C GLN A 172 -28.96 -2.34 0.76
N GLN A 173 -29.95 -1.79 1.47
CA GLN A 173 -30.15 -2.04 2.89
C GLN A 173 -31.63 -2.24 3.22
N GLY A 174 -32.05 -3.50 3.39
CA GLY A 174 -33.47 -3.82 3.55
C GLY A 174 -34.26 -3.28 2.37
N ASP A 175 -35.38 -2.59 2.61
CA ASP A 175 -36.19 -1.95 1.56
C ASP A 175 -35.65 -0.58 1.12
N ARG A 176 -34.39 -0.24 1.40
CA ARG A 176 -33.78 1.03 0.97
C ARG A 176 -32.70 0.77 -0.07
N LEU A 177 -32.85 1.39 -1.23
CA LEU A 177 -31.81 1.50 -2.25
C LEU A 177 -31.22 2.91 -2.18
N GLN A 178 -29.92 2.98 -1.95
CA GLN A 178 -29.16 4.22 -1.86
C GLN A 178 -28.10 4.28 -2.96
N VAL A 179 -27.95 5.43 -3.60
CA VAL A 179 -26.98 5.67 -4.67
C VAL A 179 -26.23 6.96 -4.39
N ALA A 180 -24.91 6.90 -4.31
CA ALA A 180 -24.06 8.05 -4.07
C ALA A 180 -23.28 8.45 -5.33
N ILE A 181 -23.46 9.70 -5.73
CA ILE A 181 -22.87 10.31 -6.93
C ILE A 181 -21.87 11.38 -6.49
N ALA A 182 -20.63 11.26 -6.95
CA ALA A 182 -19.52 12.13 -6.54
C ALA A 182 -19.46 13.49 -7.30
N LEU A 183 -20.48 13.78 -8.13
CA LEU A 183 -20.64 15.01 -8.88
C LEU A 183 -21.76 15.87 -8.26
N PRO A 184 -21.66 17.20 -8.31
CA PRO A 184 -22.82 18.05 -8.09
C PRO A 184 -23.80 17.83 -9.24
N VAL A 185 -25.03 17.46 -8.91
CA VAL A 185 -26.12 17.23 -9.85
C VAL A 185 -27.32 18.06 -9.42
N ASP A 186 -28.09 18.55 -10.39
CA ASP A 186 -29.39 19.17 -10.13
C ASP A 186 -30.33 18.10 -9.56
N SER A 187 -30.73 18.29 -8.31
CA SER A 187 -31.53 17.31 -7.57
C SER A 187 -32.90 17.09 -8.19
N GLU A 188 -33.52 18.12 -8.73
CA GLU A 188 -34.88 18.02 -9.31
C GLU A 188 -34.83 17.34 -10.67
N MET A 189 -33.86 17.72 -11.52
CA MET A 189 -33.68 17.08 -12.82
C MET A 189 -33.31 15.59 -12.67
N LEU A 190 -32.38 15.27 -11.77
CA LEU A 190 -31.99 13.88 -11.51
C LEU A 190 -33.17 13.07 -10.97
N ARG A 191 -33.96 13.64 -10.04
CA ARG A 191 -35.13 12.97 -9.48
C ARG A 191 -36.16 12.66 -10.55
N ALA A 192 -36.45 13.62 -11.44
CA ALA A 192 -37.39 13.43 -12.55
C ALA A 192 -36.91 12.36 -13.55
N ASP A 193 -35.63 12.37 -13.91
CA ASP A 193 -35.06 11.39 -14.83
C ASP A 193 -35.07 9.96 -14.24
N LEU A 194 -34.70 9.80 -12.96
CA LEU A 194 -34.71 8.50 -12.28
C LEU A 194 -36.14 7.97 -12.07
N ALA A 195 -37.09 8.85 -11.76
CA ALA A 195 -38.52 8.52 -11.67
C ALA A 195 -39.05 7.99 -13.01
N ARG A 196 -38.76 8.70 -14.10
CA ARG A 196 -39.16 8.32 -15.46
C ARG A 196 -38.58 6.96 -15.87
N LEU A 197 -37.30 6.71 -15.57
CA LEU A 197 -36.63 5.47 -15.98
C LEU A 197 -37.17 4.23 -15.24
N ALA A 198 -37.48 4.34 -13.95
CA ALA A 198 -37.95 3.21 -13.15
C ALA A 198 -39.48 3.11 -13.05
N GLY A 199 -40.22 4.07 -13.62
CA GLY A 199 -41.68 4.15 -13.47
C GLY A 199 -42.12 4.38 -12.01
N LEU A 200 -41.31 5.09 -11.23
CA LEU A 200 -41.57 5.38 -9.82
C LEU A 200 -42.14 6.79 -9.64
N PRO A 201 -42.96 7.03 -8.60
CA PRO A 201 -43.37 8.39 -8.26
C PRO A 201 -42.16 9.22 -7.85
N VAL A 202 -42.12 10.47 -8.29
CA VAL A 202 -41.01 11.41 -8.02
C VAL A 202 -40.80 11.57 -6.51
N GLU A 203 -41.88 11.57 -5.75
CA GLU A 203 -41.92 11.74 -4.29
C GLU A 203 -41.29 10.55 -3.54
N ALA A 204 -41.19 9.37 -4.16
CA ALA A 204 -40.52 8.21 -3.55
C ALA A 204 -38.99 8.32 -3.60
N ILE A 205 -38.45 9.23 -4.42
CA ILE A 205 -37.02 9.42 -4.63
C ILE A 205 -36.56 10.65 -3.84
N ASN A 206 -35.86 10.42 -2.75
CA ASN A 206 -35.23 11.48 -1.98
C ASN A 206 -33.81 11.73 -2.52
N VAL A 207 -33.43 13.00 -2.67
CA VAL A 207 -32.08 13.39 -3.11
C VAL A 207 -31.53 14.36 -2.09
N GLN A 208 -30.42 14.01 -1.45
CA GLN A 208 -29.79 14.80 -0.40
C GLN A 208 -28.33 15.07 -0.74
N GLN A 209 -27.82 16.25 -0.40
CA GLN A 209 -26.39 16.50 -0.42
C GLN A 209 -25.78 16.05 0.89
N ARG A 210 -24.82 15.13 0.82
CA ARG A 210 -24.15 14.57 2.00
C ARG A 210 -22.73 14.12 1.64
N ASP A 211 -21.83 14.21 2.60
CA ASP A 211 -20.53 13.55 2.49
C ASP A 211 -20.69 12.03 2.60
N VAL A 212 -20.23 11.31 1.57
CA VAL A 212 -20.28 9.84 1.52
C VAL A 212 -18.87 9.29 1.62
N ALA A 213 -18.66 8.38 2.57
CA ALA A 213 -17.39 7.69 2.80
C ALA A 213 -17.58 6.17 2.66
N PRO A 214 -17.49 5.61 1.45
CA PRO A 214 -17.78 4.20 1.16
C PRO A 214 -17.02 3.19 2.02
N TRP A 215 -15.81 3.51 2.49
CA TRP A 215 -15.05 2.61 3.36
C TRP A 215 -15.47 2.67 4.84
N ARG A 216 -16.05 3.78 5.30
CA ARG A 216 -16.51 3.94 6.68
C ARG A 216 -17.92 3.43 6.88
N GLU A 217 -18.69 3.38 5.80
CA GLU A 217 -20.07 2.93 5.79
C GLU A 217 -20.18 1.55 5.14
N SER A 218 -20.79 0.58 5.82
CA SER A 218 -20.93 -0.77 5.26
C SER A 218 -21.97 -0.81 4.13
N GLY A 219 -21.76 -1.73 3.19
CA GLY A 219 -22.75 -2.06 2.14
C GLY A 219 -22.65 -1.23 0.86
N TRP A 220 -21.70 -0.30 0.77
CA TRP A 220 -21.40 0.39 -0.50
C TRP A 220 -20.64 -0.52 -1.46
N GLN A 221 -21.10 -0.57 -2.70
CA GLN A 221 -20.47 -1.27 -3.80
C GLN A 221 -20.45 -0.38 -5.05
N PRO A 222 -19.40 -0.43 -5.88
CA PRO A 222 -19.41 0.29 -7.14
C PRO A 222 -20.55 -0.22 -8.03
N LEU A 223 -21.19 0.69 -8.77
CA LEU A 223 -22.23 0.33 -9.75
C LEU A 223 -21.70 -0.78 -10.68
N PRO A 224 -22.39 -1.94 -10.78
CA PRO A 224 -21.93 -3.04 -11.62
C PRO A 224 -21.91 -2.62 -13.10
N GLY A 225 -20.87 -3.03 -13.83
CA GLY A 225 -20.74 -2.76 -15.28
C GLY A 225 -19.95 -1.49 -15.65
N LEU A 226 -19.25 -0.88 -14.68
CA LEU A 226 -18.24 0.19 -14.88
C LEU A 226 -16.83 -0.30 -14.53
#